data_AF-K7MJQ4-F1
#
_entry.id   AF-K7MJQ4-F1
#
_cell.length_a   1.000
_cell.length_b   1.000
_cell.length_c   1.000
_cell.angle_alpha   90.00
_cell.angle_beta   90.00
_cell.angle_gamma   90.00
#
_symmetry.space_group_name_H-M   'P 1'
#
loop_
_entity.id
_entity.type
_entity.pdbx_description
1 polymer ?
#
loop_
_entity_poly.entity_id
_entity_poly.type
_entity_poly.pdbx_seq_one_letter_code
_entity_poly.pdbx_strand_id
1 'polypeptide(L)'
;MDHNPASAITQANEDLVSSIKEKLEAVSSLKSIYRVPENLREANEKMYIPSTVSIGPLHHGKEGLKYMEDRKWHYLFTLLSRQPNQLESSLHEFVNALSDLEKPARNFYSELNLTWSQFMEMMLVDGCFIIELFLKYSLKDIRSRGDPTFSTPGLLNRVRCDLILLENQIPFLILQRLFQIVLIPIQYELTLTLCELAVRFFRKMLPGDKDIVNEKFSQEGYHLLDLIRQCYLPTYARVMSKKSVSQGDLENESATKLKKDGIKSKSSKAKSLLNIKFANGVL
;
A
#
# COMPACT_ATOMS: atom_id res chain seq x y z
N MET A 1 -59.82 -4.51 10.14
CA MET A 1 -58.36 -4.78 10.08
C MET A 1 -57.69 -3.43 10.21
N ASP A 2 -57.41 -3.03 11.45
CA ASP A 2 -56.86 -1.72 11.76
C ASP A 2 -55.36 -1.72 11.45
N HIS A 3 -54.99 -1.07 10.34
CA HIS A 3 -53.61 -0.71 10.09
C HIS A 3 -53.22 0.39 11.08
N ASN A 4 -52.54 0.00 12.16
CA ASN A 4 -52.06 0.91 13.19
C ASN A 4 -50.96 1.82 12.60
N PRO A 5 -51.23 3.12 12.39
CA PRO A 5 -50.30 4.03 11.72
C PRO A 5 -48.99 4.24 12.51
N ALA A 6 -49.00 4.00 13.83
CA ALA A 6 -47.80 4.08 14.65
C ALA A 6 -46.77 2.99 14.30
N SER A 7 -47.21 1.80 13.90
CA SER A 7 -46.30 0.71 13.49
C SER A 7 -45.61 0.99 12.16
N ALA A 8 -46.31 1.64 11.22
CA ALA A 8 -45.75 2.01 9.93
C ALA A 8 -44.72 3.14 10.03
N ILE A 9 -44.92 4.10 10.94
CA ILE A 9 -43.96 5.19 11.20
C ILE A 9 -42.68 4.65 11.85
N THR A 10 -42.79 3.67 12.75
CA THR A 10 -41.62 3.03 13.38
C THR A 10 -40.76 2.28 12.36
N GLN A 11 -41.38 1.51 11.46
CA GLN A 11 -40.65 0.80 10.40
C GLN A 11 -39.96 1.78 9.42
N ALA A 12 -40.67 2.83 8.99
CA ALA A 12 -40.09 3.85 8.12
C ALA A 12 -38.89 4.57 8.76
N ASN A 13 -38.91 4.77 10.09
CA ASN A 13 -37.80 5.34 10.82
C ASN A 13 -36.60 4.36 10.91
N GLU A 14 -36.83 3.07 11.12
CA GLU A 14 -35.76 2.05 11.13
C GLU A 14 -35.09 1.90 9.76
N ASP A 15 -35.89 1.93 8.69
CA ASP A 15 -35.40 1.88 7.30
C ASP A 15 -34.56 3.14 7.00
N LEU A 16 -35.01 4.32 7.44
CA LEU A 16 -34.27 5.57 7.29
C LEU A 16 -32.95 5.55 8.08
N VAL A 17 -32.96 5.07 9.32
CA VAL A 17 -31.75 4.94 10.14
C VAL A 17 -30.76 3.97 9.49
N SER A 18 -31.24 2.83 8.97
CA SER A 18 -30.39 1.86 8.26
C SER A 18 -29.79 2.48 7.00
N SER A 19 -30.58 3.22 6.21
CA SER A 19 -30.10 3.94 5.02
C SER A 19 -29.08 5.04 5.36
N ILE A 20 -29.30 5.80 6.43
CA ILE A 20 -28.35 6.82 6.89
C ILE A 20 -27.07 6.17 7.38
N LYS A 21 -27.16 5.05 8.11
CA LYS A 21 -26.00 4.29 8.58
C LYS A 21 -25.16 3.77 7.42
N GLU A 22 -25.78 3.18 6.41
CA GLU A 22 -25.09 2.75 5.17
C GLU A 22 -24.39 3.93 4.47
N LYS A 23 -25.06 5.09 4.37
CA LYS A 23 -24.45 6.30 3.79
C LYS A 23 -23.28 6.83 4.63
N LEU A 24 -23.40 6.83 5.96
CA LEU A 24 -22.32 7.25 6.86
C LEU A 24 -21.14 6.28 6.81
N GLU A 25 -21.38 4.97 6.73
CA GLU A 25 -20.33 3.97 6.53
C GLU A 25 -19.64 4.14 5.18
N ALA A 26 -20.40 4.40 4.11
CA ALA A 26 -19.84 4.68 2.79
C ALA A 26 -19.00 5.97 2.76
N VAL A 27 -19.45 7.04 3.42
CA VAL A 27 -18.76 8.35 3.46
C VAL A 27 -17.58 8.36 4.44
N SER A 28 -17.68 7.63 5.56
CA SER A 28 -16.58 7.47 6.52
C SER A 28 -15.48 6.55 6.00
N SER A 29 -15.78 5.68 5.02
CA SER A 29 -14.77 4.92 4.30
C SER A 29 -13.93 5.87 3.45
N LEU A 30 -12.80 6.31 4.01
CA LEU A 30 -11.79 7.06 3.27
C LEU A 30 -11.30 6.18 2.11
N LYS A 31 -11.77 6.51 0.90
CA LYS A 31 -11.25 5.93 -0.34
C LYS A 31 -9.77 6.32 -0.45
N SER A 32 -8.89 5.36 -0.25
CA SER A 32 -7.43 5.60 -0.22
C SER A 32 -6.76 5.21 -1.53
N ILE A 33 -7.42 4.41 -2.38
CA ILE A 33 -6.93 3.99 -3.69
C ILE A 33 -7.89 4.55 -4.75
N TYR A 34 -7.43 5.51 -5.54
CA TYR A 34 -8.25 6.19 -6.52
C TYR A 34 -7.44 6.58 -7.76
N ARG A 35 -8.13 6.74 -8.89
CA ARG A 35 -7.54 7.30 -10.10
C ARG A 35 -7.22 8.77 -9.88
N VAL A 36 -6.03 9.18 -10.30
CA VAL A 36 -5.61 10.57 -10.18
C VAL A 36 -6.46 11.43 -11.14
N PRO A 37 -6.92 12.62 -10.71
CA PRO A 37 -7.68 13.53 -11.57
C PRO A 37 -7.00 13.79 -12.92
N GLU A 38 -7.80 13.85 -13.99
CA GLU A 38 -7.27 13.87 -15.37
C GLU A 38 -6.34 15.05 -15.63
N ASN A 39 -6.65 16.23 -15.08
CA ASN A 39 -5.82 17.43 -15.18
C ASN A 39 -4.41 17.24 -14.59
N LEU A 40 -4.24 16.38 -13.58
CA LEU A 40 -2.91 16.04 -13.04
C LEU A 40 -2.23 14.94 -13.88
N ARG A 41 -3.01 14.02 -14.45
CA ARG A 41 -2.49 12.96 -15.34
C ARG A 41 -1.98 13.52 -16.66
N GLU A 42 -2.67 14.50 -17.25
CA GLU A 42 -2.27 15.15 -18.51
C GLU A 42 -0.87 15.77 -18.43
N ALA A 43 -0.48 16.27 -17.26
CA ALA A 43 0.86 16.83 -17.04
C ALA A 43 1.98 15.78 -17.13
N ASN A 44 1.73 14.55 -16.64
CA ASN A 44 2.69 13.45 -16.74
C ASN A 44 2.04 12.07 -16.49
N GLU A 45 1.42 11.50 -17.51
CA GLU A 45 0.68 10.24 -17.38
C GLU A 45 1.57 9.07 -16.91
N LYS A 46 2.84 9.08 -17.32
CA LYS A 46 3.82 8.03 -16.99
C LYS A 46 4.15 7.96 -15.49
N MET A 47 3.78 8.96 -14.70
CA MET A 47 3.96 8.94 -13.24
C MET A 47 2.88 8.17 -12.49
N TYR A 48 1.77 7.82 -13.15
CA TYR A 48 0.63 7.18 -12.50
C TYR A 48 0.36 5.76 -13.03
N ILE A 49 0.77 5.48 -14.27
CA ILE A 49 0.58 4.17 -14.90
C ILE A 49 1.80 3.26 -14.66
N PRO A 50 1.60 2.03 -14.13
CA PRO A 50 2.67 1.06 -13.98
C PRO A 50 3.25 0.65 -15.33
N SER A 51 4.55 0.41 -15.33
CA SER A 51 5.33 0.13 -16.55
C SER A 51 5.66 -1.35 -16.73
N THR A 52 5.54 -2.14 -15.67
CA THR A 52 6.04 -3.51 -15.57
C THR A 52 4.99 -4.44 -14.97
N VAL A 53 4.45 -4.13 -13.79
CA VAL A 53 3.50 -5.01 -13.07
C VAL A 53 2.26 -4.25 -12.62
N SER A 54 1.09 -4.75 -13.02
CA SER A 54 -0.20 -4.30 -12.49
C SER A 54 -0.51 -5.00 -11.18
N ILE A 55 -0.93 -4.22 -10.19
CA ILE A 55 -1.39 -4.64 -8.88
C ILE A 55 -2.72 -3.96 -8.60
N GLY A 56 -3.71 -4.78 -8.29
CA GLY A 56 -5.08 -4.33 -8.10
C GLY A 56 -5.78 -3.98 -9.41
N PRO A 57 -7.00 -3.46 -9.30
CA PRO A 57 -7.96 -3.42 -10.40
C PRO A 57 -7.77 -2.26 -11.40
N LEU A 58 -7.14 -1.15 -11.01
CA LEU A 58 -7.19 0.09 -11.82
C LEU A 58 -6.40 0.01 -13.15
N HIS A 59 -5.43 -0.89 -13.22
CA HIS A 59 -4.59 -1.12 -14.41
C HIS A 59 -4.56 -2.58 -14.87
N HIS A 60 -5.42 -3.42 -14.30
CA HIS A 60 -5.49 -4.84 -14.62
C HIS A 60 -5.83 -5.06 -16.10
N GLY A 61 -5.24 -6.10 -16.70
CA GLY A 61 -5.50 -6.49 -18.09
C GLY A 61 -4.86 -5.63 -19.18
N LYS A 62 -4.12 -4.55 -18.84
CA LYS A 62 -3.41 -3.73 -19.83
C LYS A 62 -2.37 -4.57 -20.57
N GLU A 63 -2.38 -4.50 -21.91
CA GLU A 63 -1.57 -5.38 -22.77
C GLU A 63 -0.08 -5.34 -22.47
N GLY A 64 0.47 -4.15 -22.20
CA GLY A 64 1.88 -3.97 -21.87
C GLY A 64 2.33 -4.61 -20.54
N LEU A 65 1.39 -5.08 -19.72
CA LEU A 65 1.65 -5.65 -18.38
C LEU A 65 1.42 -7.16 -18.31
N LYS A 66 0.90 -7.77 -19.39
CA LYS A 66 0.57 -9.21 -19.46
C LYS A 66 1.74 -10.13 -19.09
N TYR A 67 2.96 -9.77 -19.48
CA TYR A 67 4.16 -10.56 -19.17
C TYR A 67 4.34 -10.82 -17.66
N MET A 68 3.94 -9.87 -16.80
CA MET A 68 4.05 -10.05 -15.35
C MET A 68 2.87 -10.81 -14.76
N GLU A 69 1.73 -10.92 -15.45
CA GLU A 69 0.57 -11.68 -14.96
C GLU A 69 0.92 -13.17 -14.77
N ASP A 70 1.56 -13.80 -15.78
CA ASP A 70 2.04 -15.19 -15.68
C ASP A 70 3.01 -15.38 -14.51
N ARG A 71 3.82 -14.36 -14.23
CA ARG A 71 4.76 -14.38 -13.10
C ARG A 71 4.02 -14.36 -11.76
N LYS A 72 2.96 -13.58 -11.64
CA LYS A 72 2.14 -13.53 -10.42
C LYS A 72 1.49 -14.88 -10.14
N TRP A 73 0.92 -15.51 -11.18
CA TRP A 73 0.37 -16.87 -11.08
C TRP A 73 1.44 -17.91 -10.69
N HIS A 74 2.65 -17.81 -11.27
CA HIS A 74 3.75 -18.68 -10.87
C HIS A 74 4.16 -18.50 -9.40
N TYR A 75 4.10 -17.27 -8.88
CA TYR A 75 4.40 -16.98 -7.47
C TYR A 75 3.31 -17.53 -6.54
N LEU A 76 2.03 -17.39 -6.92
CA LEU A 76 0.92 -18.04 -6.22
C LEU A 76 1.10 -19.57 -6.20
N PHE A 77 1.39 -20.19 -7.34
CA PHE A 77 1.64 -21.63 -7.42
C PHE A 77 2.80 -22.06 -6.51
N THR A 78 3.91 -21.32 -6.51
CA THR A 78 5.08 -21.61 -5.67
C THR A 78 4.75 -21.52 -4.18
N LEU A 79 3.93 -20.54 -3.79
CA LEU A 79 3.45 -20.38 -2.41
C LEU A 79 2.58 -21.55 -1.96
N LEU A 80 1.56 -21.89 -2.76
CA LEU A 80 0.61 -22.96 -2.43
C LEU A 80 1.28 -24.35 -2.44
N SER A 81 2.28 -24.55 -3.30
CA SER A 81 3.00 -25.82 -3.42
C SER A 81 3.98 -26.11 -2.27
N ARG A 82 4.06 -25.24 -1.26
CA ARG A 82 4.87 -25.49 -0.05
C ARG A 82 4.28 -26.60 0.82
N GLN A 83 2.97 -26.86 0.73
CA GLN A 83 2.37 -28.07 1.28
C GLN A 83 2.35 -29.18 0.22
N PRO A 84 3.09 -30.28 0.42
CA PRO A 84 3.08 -31.39 -0.52
C PRO A 84 1.67 -31.97 -0.69
N ASN A 85 1.25 -32.16 -1.93
CA ASN A 85 -0.02 -32.81 -2.32
C ASN A 85 -1.30 -32.13 -1.81
N GLN A 86 -1.26 -30.82 -1.55
CA GLN A 86 -2.37 -30.06 -0.95
C GLN A 86 -2.73 -28.77 -1.70
N LEU A 87 -2.42 -28.68 -3.00
CA LEU A 87 -2.64 -27.47 -3.80
C LEU A 87 -4.10 -26.97 -3.74
N GLU A 88 -5.06 -27.87 -3.92
CA GLU A 88 -6.49 -27.54 -3.94
C GLU A 88 -6.99 -27.11 -2.55
N SER A 89 -6.60 -27.82 -1.49
CA SER A 89 -6.98 -27.45 -0.12
C SER A 89 -6.37 -26.13 0.31
N SER A 90 -5.09 -25.88 -0.02
CA SER A 90 -4.45 -24.58 0.23
C SER A 90 -5.11 -23.45 -0.56
N LEU A 91 -5.50 -23.69 -1.82
CA LEU A 91 -6.23 -22.68 -2.59
C LEU A 91 -7.59 -22.35 -1.94
N HIS A 92 -8.33 -23.36 -1.50
CA HIS A 92 -9.58 -23.19 -0.77
C HIS A 92 -9.38 -22.39 0.52
N GLU A 93 -8.34 -22.69 1.30
CA GLU A 93 -8.01 -21.95 2.51
C GLU A 93 -7.77 -20.47 2.22
N PHE A 94 -6.99 -20.16 1.18
CA PHE A 94 -6.67 -18.79 0.80
C PHE A 94 -7.91 -18.00 0.32
N VAL A 95 -8.76 -18.61 -0.51
CA VAL A 95 -10.01 -17.98 -0.96
C VAL A 95 -10.93 -17.73 0.24
N ASN A 96 -11.12 -18.74 1.10
CA ASN A 96 -11.96 -18.62 2.28
C ASN A 96 -11.45 -17.54 3.25
N ALA A 97 -10.13 -17.45 3.44
CA ALA A 97 -9.53 -16.46 4.31
C ALA A 97 -9.80 -15.01 3.86
N LEU A 98 -10.01 -14.80 2.55
CA LEU A 98 -10.28 -13.49 1.97
C LEU A 98 -11.77 -13.18 1.80
N SER A 99 -12.66 -14.18 1.79
CA SER A 99 -14.10 -13.99 1.53
C SER A 99 -14.75 -12.92 2.39
N ASP A 100 -14.46 -12.91 3.70
CA ASP A 100 -15.02 -11.93 4.65
C ASP A 100 -14.42 -10.52 4.48
N LEU A 101 -13.31 -10.40 3.75
CA LEU A 101 -12.62 -9.14 3.51
C LEU A 101 -13.03 -8.46 2.21
N GLU A 102 -13.92 -9.07 1.42
CA GLU A 102 -14.30 -8.54 0.12
C GLU A 102 -14.88 -7.12 0.21
N LYS A 103 -15.93 -6.93 1.03
CA LYS A 103 -16.56 -5.61 1.21
C LYS A 103 -15.59 -4.59 1.82
N PRO A 104 -14.88 -4.89 2.94
CA PRO A 104 -13.86 -4.00 3.46
C PRO A 104 -12.81 -3.61 2.40
N ALA A 105 -12.32 -4.55 1.60
CA ALA A 105 -11.29 -4.29 0.60
C ALA A 105 -11.81 -3.41 -0.55
N ARG A 106 -13.05 -3.64 -1.02
CA ARG A 106 -13.67 -2.76 -2.02
C ARG A 106 -13.84 -1.33 -1.54
N ASN A 107 -14.06 -1.15 -0.24
CA ASN A 107 -14.23 0.19 0.32
C ASN A 107 -13.00 1.07 0.20
N PHE A 108 -11.81 0.52 -0.09
CA PHE A 108 -10.60 1.32 -0.35
C PHE A 108 -10.65 2.04 -1.71
N TYR A 109 -11.49 1.56 -2.62
CA TYR A 109 -11.59 2.06 -3.99
C TYR A 109 -12.81 2.97 -4.17
N SER A 110 -12.64 4.05 -4.92
CA SER A 110 -13.73 4.99 -5.21
C SER A 110 -14.78 4.38 -6.15
N GLU A 111 -14.37 3.68 -7.20
CA GLU A 111 -15.28 3.08 -8.18
C GLU A 111 -14.68 1.77 -8.74
N LEU A 112 -15.42 0.66 -8.63
CA LEU A 112 -15.06 -0.64 -9.22
C LEU A 112 -16.28 -1.32 -9.83
N ASN A 113 -16.21 -1.62 -11.13
CA ASN A 113 -17.21 -2.43 -11.81
C ASN A 113 -16.66 -3.82 -12.10
N LEU A 114 -16.56 -4.65 -11.06
CA LEU A 114 -15.97 -5.99 -11.11
C LEU A 114 -16.87 -6.96 -10.36
N THR A 115 -17.03 -8.16 -10.91
CA THR A 115 -17.69 -9.24 -10.19
C THR A 115 -16.93 -9.60 -8.91
N TRP A 116 -17.57 -10.34 -8.01
CA TRP A 116 -16.89 -10.90 -6.84
C TRP A 116 -15.68 -11.73 -7.25
N SER A 117 -15.84 -12.66 -8.19
CA SER A 117 -14.77 -13.57 -8.61
C SER A 117 -13.56 -12.84 -9.19
N GLN A 118 -13.78 -11.88 -10.09
CA GLN A 118 -12.70 -11.09 -10.70
C GLN A 118 -11.91 -10.31 -9.64
N PHE A 119 -12.62 -9.67 -8.71
CA PHE A 119 -12.00 -8.88 -7.66
C PHE A 119 -11.19 -9.76 -6.70
N MET A 120 -11.77 -10.86 -6.22
CA MET A 120 -11.11 -11.75 -5.27
C MET A 120 -9.93 -12.49 -5.88
N GLU A 121 -10.01 -12.89 -7.16
CA GLU A 121 -8.88 -13.45 -7.90
C GLU A 121 -7.70 -12.47 -7.93
N MET A 122 -7.95 -11.19 -8.27
CA MET A 122 -6.90 -10.17 -8.26
C MET A 122 -6.31 -9.96 -6.86
N MET A 123 -7.15 -9.85 -5.81
CA MET A 123 -6.65 -9.67 -4.43
C MET A 123 -5.75 -10.83 -4.00
N LEU A 124 -6.14 -12.06 -4.35
CA LEU A 124 -5.38 -13.26 -4.05
C LEU A 124 -4.06 -13.31 -4.83
N VAL A 125 -4.12 -13.22 -6.16
CA VAL A 125 -2.96 -13.37 -7.05
C VAL A 125 -1.95 -12.25 -6.78
N ASP A 126 -2.41 -11.01 -6.70
CA ASP A 126 -1.53 -9.85 -6.50
C ASP A 126 -0.97 -9.80 -5.08
N GLY A 127 -1.79 -10.15 -4.08
CA GLY A 127 -1.35 -10.22 -2.70
C GLY A 127 -0.28 -11.30 -2.48
N CYS A 128 -0.52 -12.50 -3.01
CA CYS A 128 0.45 -13.58 -2.98
C CYS A 128 1.73 -13.25 -3.74
N PHE A 129 1.63 -12.59 -4.90
CA PHE A 129 2.81 -12.11 -5.62
C PHE A 129 3.66 -11.16 -4.77
N ILE A 130 3.05 -10.17 -4.11
CA ILE A 130 3.76 -9.22 -3.26
C ILE A 130 4.43 -9.93 -2.08
N ILE A 131 3.71 -10.80 -1.37
CA ILE A 131 4.24 -11.54 -0.22
C ILE A 131 5.41 -12.42 -0.66
N GLU A 132 5.25 -13.18 -1.75
CA GLU A 132 6.30 -14.07 -2.24
C GLU A 132 7.51 -13.30 -2.74
N LEU A 133 7.30 -12.16 -3.38
CA LEU A 133 8.37 -11.26 -3.79
C LEU A 133 9.19 -10.78 -2.59
N PHE A 134 8.54 -10.38 -1.49
CA PHE A 134 9.23 -9.93 -0.29
C PHE A 134 9.97 -11.07 0.42
N LEU A 135 9.35 -12.25 0.50
CA LEU A 135 9.95 -13.46 1.05
C LEU A 135 11.18 -13.85 0.24
N LYS A 136 11.07 -14.04 -1.08
CA LYS A 136 12.21 -14.38 -1.96
C LYS A 136 13.30 -13.31 -1.94
N TYR A 137 12.97 -12.03 -1.75
CA TYR A 137 13.96 -10.97 -1.59
C TYR A 137 14.77 -11.13 -0.30
N SER A 138 14.09 -11.42 0.81
CA SER A 138 14.68 -11.51 2.15
C SER A 138 15.34 -12.85 2.46
N LEU A 139 14.79 -13.93 1.91
CA LEU A 139 15.19 -15.31 2.13
C LEU A 139 15.73 -15.88 0.82
N LYS A 140 17.06 -15.87 0.67
CA LYS A 140 17.70 -16.31 -0.57
C LYS A 140 17.51 -17.81 -0.81
N ASP A 141 17.31 -18.59 0.23
CA ASP A 141 17.25 -20.06 0.16
C ASP A 141 15.95 -20.57 -0.48
N ILE A 142 14.85 -19.81 -0.40
CA ILE A 142 13.58 -20.13 -1.07
C ILE A 142 13.49 -19.57 -2.50
N ARG A 143 14.50 -18.80 -2.92
CA ARG A 143 14.53 -18.21 -4.25
C ARG A 143 15.00 -19.26 -5.26
N SER A 144 14.14 -19.58 -6.22
CA SER A 144 14.47 -20.44 -7.35
C SER A 144 15.70 -19.91 -8.10
N ARG A 145 16.65 -20.81 -8.43
CA ARG A 145 17.80 -20.44 -9.25
C ARG A 145 17.29 -19.92 -10.59
N GLY A 146 17.76 -18.73 -10.99
CA GLY A 146 17.40 -18.13 -12.26
C GLY A 146 16.07 -17.37 -12.29
N ASP A 147 15.40 -17.15 -11.16
CA ASP A 147 14.17 -16.34 -11.09
C ASP A 147 14.35 -14.99 -11.83
N PRO A 148 13.68 -14.78 -12.99
CA PRO A 148 13.81 -13.61 -13.84
C PRO A 148 13.58 -12.29 -13.11
N THR A 149 12.74 -12.27 -12.09
CA THR A 149 12.48 -11.07 -11.27
C THR A 149 13.76 -10.56 -10.59
N PHE A 150 14.67 -11.48 -10.24
CA PHE A 150 15.93 -11.18 -9.57
C PHE A 150 17.16 -11.28 -10.48
N SER A 151 17.08 -12.01 -11.60
CA SER A 151 18.20 -12.17 -12.55
C SER A 151 18.18 -11.14 -13.69
N THR A 152 17.02 -10.58 -14.05
CA THR A 152 16.92 -9.57 -15.12
C THR A 152 17.40 -8.20 -14.62
N PRO A 153 18.41 -7.59 -15.26
CA PRO A 153 18.91 -6.27 -14.86
C PRO A 153 17.81 -5.20 -14.81
N GLY A 154 17.73 -4.51 -13.67
CA GLY A 154 16.79 -3.39 -13.46
C GLY A 154 15.33 -3.79 -13.24
N LEU A 155 14.92 -5.04 -13.50
CA LEU A 155 13.51 -5.46 -13.38
C LEU A 155 12.98 -5.28 -11.95
N LEU A 156 13.74 -5.71 -10.95
CA LEU A 156 13.37 -5.55 -9.54
C LEU A 156 13.18 -4.07 -9.13
N ASN A 157 13.94 -3.15 -9.73
CA ASN A 157 13.78 -1.72 -9.45
C ASN A 157 12.51 -1.17 -10.11
N ARG A 158 12.19 -1.58 -11.34
CA ARG A 158 10.92 -1.19 -11.99
C ARG A 158 9.71 -1.72 -11.23
N VAL A 159 9.76 -2.99 -10.78
CA VAL A 159 8.73 -3.57 -9.91
C VAL A 159 8.58 -2.74 -8.63
N ARG A 160 9.68 -2.36 -7.95
CA ARG A 160 9.62 -1.46 -6.78
C ARG A 160 8.91 -0.15 -7.09
N CYS A 161 9.23 0.49 -8.21
CA CYS A 161 8.60 1.75 -8.60
C CYS A 161 7.10 1.57 -8.83
N ASP A 162 6.70 0.51 -9.54
CA ASP A 162 5.28 0.22 -9.79
C ASP A 162 4.52 -0.08 -8.50
N LEU A 163 5.12 -0.77 -7.52
CA LEU A 163 4.48 -1.10 -6.23
C LEU A 163 4.20 0.12 -5.33
N ILE A 164 4.73 1.30 -5.68
CA ILE A 164 4.50 2.54 -4.93
C ILE A 164 3.67 3.56 -5.72
N LEU A 165 3.09 3.18 -6.84
CA LEU A 165 2.18 4.04 -7.59
C LEU A 165 0.80 4.02 -6.93
N LEU A 166 0.18 5.20 -6.80
CA LEU A 166 -1.13 5.35 -6.17
C LEU A 166 -2.23 4.53 -6.86
N GLU A 167 -2.23 4.50 -8.20
CA GLU A 167 -3.20 3.73 -8.98
C GLU A 167 -2.86 2.23 -9.06
N ASN A 168 -1.80 1.76 -8.42
CA ASN A 168 -1.30 0.39 -8.53
C ASN A 168 -1.19 -0.28 -7.15
N GLN A 169 -2.26 -0.19 -6.35
CA GLN A 169 -2.30 -0.64 -4.97
C GLN A 169 -3.40 -1.67 -4.74
N ILE A 170 -3.19 -2.50 -3.72
CA ILE A 170 -4.24 -3.27 -3.05
C ILE A 170 -4.29 -2.88 -1.56
N PRO A 171 -5.43 -3.08 -0.87
CA PRO A 171 -5.54 -2.82 0.56
C PRO A 171 -4.54 -3.64 1.37
N PHE A 172 -3.87 -3.01 2.33
CA PHE A 172 -2.86 -3.67 3.16
C PHE A 172 -3.46 -4.81 4.00
N LEU A 173 -4.74 -4.70 4.39
CA LEU A 173 -5.46 -5.75 5.11
C LEU A 173 -5.48 -7.08 4.36
N ILE A 174 -5.51 -7.06 3.01
CA ILE A 174 -5.45 -8.27 2.19
C ILE A 174 -4.09 -8.94 2.37
N LEU A 175 -3.01 -8.15 2.31
CA LEU A 175 -1.66 -8.64 2.53
C LEU A 175 -1.48 -9.19 3.95
N GLN A 176 -2.01 -8.50 4.95
CA GLN A 176 -1.96 -8.96 6.35
C GLN A 176 -2.68 -10.30 6.51
N ARG A 177 -3.87 -10.44 5.93
CA ARG A 177 -4.65 -11.67 6.01
C ARG A 177 -3.96 -12.84 5.33
N LEU A 178 -3.47 -12.64 4.11
CA LEU A 178 -2.72 -13.66 3.37
C LEU A 178 -1.44 -14.05 4.12
N PHE A 179 -0.72 -13.09 4.69
CA PHE A 179 0.53 -13.36 5.40
C PHE A 179 0.34 -14.26 6.62
N GLN A 180 -0.82 -14.22 7.28
CA GLN A 180 -1.13 -15.08 8.44
C GLN A 180 -1.24 -16.57 8.07
N ILE A 181 -1.59 -16.89 6.82
CA ILE A 181 -1.83 -18.26 6.36
C ILE A 181 -0.73 -18.77 5.42
N VAL A 182 0.15 -17.87 4.94
CA VAL A 182 1.30 -18.26 4.14
C VAL A 182 2.29 -19.05 4.99
N LEU A 183 2.67 -20.21 4.48
CA LEU A 183 3.67 -21.05 5.13
C LEU A 183 5.06 -20.49 4.88
N ILE A 184 5.70 -20.10 5.98
CA ILE A 184 7.08 -19.65 6.02
C ILE A 184 7.92 -20.82 6.54
N PRO A 185 9.11 -21.09 5.97
CA PRO A 185 9.97 -22.15 6.50
C PRO A 185 10.23 -21.94 8.01
N ILE A 186 10.08 -23.00 8.80
CA ILE A 186 10.06 -23.00 10.28
C ILE A 186 11.25 -22.23 10.86
N GLN A 187 12.42 -22.30 10.22
CA GLN A 187 13.63 -21.58 10.67
C GLN A 187 13.50 -20.04 10.67
N TYR A 188 12.46 -19.48 10.04
CA TYR A 188 12.21 -18.03 9.97
C TYR A 188 10.89 -17.60 10.59
N GLU A 189 10.00 -18.53 10.94
CA GLU A 189 8.59 -18.31 11.26
C GLU A 189 8.37 -17.38 12.46
N LEU A 190 9.25 -17.40 13.46
CA LEU A 190 9.15 -16.56 14.67
C LEU A 190 9.81 -15.18 14.54
N THR A 191 10.38 -14.84 13.37
CA THR A 191 11.27 -13.67 13.24
C THR A 191 10.89 -12.68 12.15
N LEU A 192 9.84 -12.95 11.36
CA LEU A 192 9.50 -12.15 10.19
C LEU A 192 8.06 -11.67 10.24
N THR A 193 7.90 -10.36 10.28
CA THR A 193 6.62 -9.69 10.03
C THR A 193 6.52 -9.22 8.58
N LEU A 194 5.29 -9.07 8.08
CA LEU A 194 5.04 -8.48 6.77
C LEU A 194 5.67 -7.09 6.62
N CYS A 195 5.60 -6.25 7.67
CA CYS A 195 6.17 -4.91 7.67
C CYS A 195 7.70 -4.95 7.57
N GLU A 196 8.39 -5.82 8.31
CA GLU A 196 9.84 -5.97 8.19
C GLU A 196 10.28 -6.41 6.80
N LEU A 197 9.52 -7.33 6.19
CA LEU A 197 9.76 -7.80 4.83
C LEU A 197 9.59 -6.65 3.81
N ALA A 198 8.54 -5.84 3.95
CA ALA A 198 8.33 -4.64 3.13
C ALA A 198 9.46 -3.61 3.32
N VAL A 199 9.85 -3.32 4.57
CA VAL A 199 10.95 -2.39 4.87
C VAL A 199 12.26 -2.87 4.26
N ARG A 200 12.58 -4.16 4.34
CA ARG A 200 13.77 -4.75 3.68
C ARG A 200 13.70 -4.54 2.16
N PHE A 201 12.56 -4.78 1.56
CA PHE A 201 12.36 -4.67 0.11
C PHE A 201 12.50 -3.23 -0.38
N PHE A 202 11.93 -2.26 0.34
CA PHE A 202 11.93 -0.83 -0.01
C PHE A 202 13.07 -0.03 0.61
N ARG A 203 14.00 -0.66 1.36
CA ARG A 203 15.02 0.05 2.16
C ARG A 203 15.76 1.17 1.43
N LYS A 204 16.07 0.97 0.15
CA LYS A 204 16.78 1.95 -0.70
C LYS A 204 15.97 3.21 -1.01
N MET A 205 14.65 3.14 -0.83
CA MET A 205 13.68 4.20 -1.06
C MET A 205 13.19 4.83 0.24
N LEU A 206 13.64 4.37 1.41
CA LEU A 206 13.13 4.86 2.70
C LEU A 206 14.13 5.79 3.38
N PRO A 207 13.69 6.95 3.90
CA PRO A 207 14.54 7.90 4.59
C PRO A 207 14.84 7.46 6.02
N GLY A 208 16.10 7.63 6.44
CA GLY A 208 16.52 7.41 7.82
C GLY A 208 16.92 5.97 8.19
N ASP A 209 17.10 5.75 9.48
CA ASP A 209 17.57 4.49 10.06
C ASP A 209 16.46 3.44 10.13
N LYS A 210 16.88 2.16 10.12
CA LYS A 210 15.97 1.01 10.07
C LYS A 210 14.97 0.99 11.22
N ASP A 211 15.41 1.33 12.43
CA ASP A 211 14.56 1.23 13.63
C ASP A 211 13.40 2.23 13.58
N ILE A 212 13.66 3.46 13.13
CA ILE A 212 12.61 4.49 12.95
C ILE A 212 11.65 4.11 11.84
N VAL A 213 12.19 3.57 10.74
CA VAL A 213 11.36 3.12 9.63
C VAL A 213 10.46 1.99 10.08
N ASN A 214 10.97 1.00 10.83
CA ASN A 214 10.17 -0.10 11.37
C ASN A 214 9.09 0.37 12.34
N GLU A 215 9.40 1.33 13.23
CA GLU A 215 8.42 1.92 14.14
C GLU A 215 7.26 2.56 13.38
N LYS A 216 7.57 3.32 12.32
CA LYS A 216 6.55 3.95 11.46
C LYS A 216 5.78 2.96 10.61
N PHE A 217 6.45 1.95 10.03
CA PHE A 217 5.80 0.91 9.21
C PHE A 217 4.91 -0.03 10.03
N SER A 218 5.10 -0.09 11.35
CA SER A 218 4.27 -0.89 12.26
C SER A 218 2.96 -0.20 12.65
N GLN A 219 2.75 1.05 12.22
CA GLN A 219 1.49 1.76 12.41
C GLN A 219 0.42 1.26 11.42
N GLU A 220 -0.84 1.55 11.71
CA GLU A 220 -1.93 1.26 10.77
C GLU A 220 -1.71 2.02 9.46
N GLY A 221 -1.83 1.30 8.34
CA GLY A 221 -1.69 1.87 7.01
C GLY A 221 -2.65 1.23 6.02
N TYR A 222 -3.09 2.02 5.04
CA TYR A 222 -4.14 1.58 4.13
C TYR A 222 -3.63 0.67 3.01
N HIS A 223 -2.45 0.96 2.48
CA HIS A 223 -1.78 0.23 1.40
C HIS A 223 -0.27 0.54 1.45
N LEU A 224 0.54 -0.13 0.61
CA LEU A 224 2.01 -0.02 0.66
C LEU A 224 2.52 1.43 0.49
N LEU A 225 1.98 2.16 -0.47
CA LEU A 225 2.34 3.57 -0.69
C LEU A 225 2.02 4.43 0.55
N ASP A 226 0.91 4.19 1.25
CA ASP A 226 0.61 4.95 2.47
C ASP A 226 1.63 4.66 3.58
N LEU A 227 2.00 3.39 3.79
CA LEU A 227 3.06 3.02 4.75
C LEU A 227 4.41 3.67 4.42
N ILE A 228 4.77 3.71 3.13
CA ILE A 228 5.98 4.40 2.67
C ILE A 228 5.87 5.90 2.94
N ARG A 229 4.72 6.52 2.61
CA ARG A 229 4.46 7.95 2.85
C ARG A 229 4.63 8.29 4.33
N GLN A 230 4.18 7.45 5.26
CA GLN A 230 4.35 7.66 6.71
C GLN A 230 5.83 7.78 7.11
N CYS A 231 6.74 7.05 6.45
CA CYS A 231 8.18 7.19 6.66
C CYS A 231 8.71 8.60 6.34
N TYR A 232 8.09 9.28 5.38
CA TYR A 232 8.43 10.64 4.97
C TYR A 232 7.77 11.75 5.81
N LEU A 233 6.78 11.42 6.65
CA LEU A 233 6.14 12.43 7.49
C LEU A 233 7.07 12.83 8.66
N PRO A 234 7.13 14.13 9.03
CA PRO A 234 7.90 14.56 10.20
C PRO A 234 7.39 13.89 11.49
N THR A 235 8.29 13.50 12.39
CA THR A 235 7.95 12.99 13.74
C THR A 235 7.68 14.11 14.76
N TYR A 236 7.83 15.38 14.36
CA TYR A 236 7.58 16.53 15.22
C TYR A 236 6.32 17.27 14.77
N ALA A 237 5.60 17.85 15.73
CA ALA A 237 4.49 18.75 15.44
C ALA A 237 4.96 19.89 14.52
N ARG A 238 4.23 20.13 13.43
CA ARG A 238 4.43 21.33 12.61
C ARG A 238 4.36 22.54 13.54
N VAL A 239 5.39 23.38 13.53
CA VAL A 239 5.28 24.72 14.10
C VAL A 239 4.24 25.44 13.27
N MET A 240 3.03 25.60 13.82
CA MET A 240 1.97 26.36 13.18
C MET A 240 2.46 27.81 13.05
N SER A 241 2.72 28.25 11.82
CA SER A 241 2.94 29.67 11.54
C SER A 241 1.72 30.43 12.02
N LYS A 242 1.92 31.46 12.87
CA LYS A 242 0.86 32.37 13.32
C LYS A 242 0.34 33.29 12.19
N LYS A 243 0.81 33.14 10.95
CA LYS A 243 0.34 33.88 9.78
C LYS A 243 -0.01 32.91 8.66
N SER A 244 -1.21 33.09 8.10
CA SER A 244 -1.62 32.51 6.82
C SER A 244 -0.69 33.05 5.73
N VAL A 245 0.30 32.26 5.35
CA VAL A 245 1.12 32.57 4.17
C VAL A 245 0.28 32.24 2.95
N SER A 246 0.05 33.23 2.09
CA SER A 246 -0.51 33.05 0.76
C SER A 246 0.27 31.97 0.02
N GLN A 247 -0.45 31.02 -0.57
CA GLN A 247 0.13 29.82 -1.22
C GLN A 247 1.04 30.14 -2.42
N GLY A 248 1.16 31.41 -2.81
CA GLY A 248 2.02 31.92 -3.89
C GLY A 248 3.46 32.27 -3.50
N ASP A 249 3.80 32.34 -2.21
CA ASP A 249 5.12 32.83 -1.76
C ASP A 249 6.11 31.73 -1.33
N LEU A 250 5.74 30.45 -1.48
CA LEU A 250 6.64 29.32 -1.25
C LEU A 250 7.57 29.13 -2.45
N GLU A 251 8.40 30.14 -2.74
CA GLU A 251 9.61 29.90 -3.51
C GLU A 251 10.46 28.90 -2.73
N ASN A 252 10.85 27.78 -3.37
CA ASN A 252 11.80 26.83 -2.81
C ASN A 252 13.10 27.57 -2.47
N GLU A 253 13.27 27.97 -1.21
CA GLU A 253 14.47 28.65 -0.77
C GLU A 253 15.63 27.67 -0.81
N SER A 254 16.44 27.77 -1.87
CA SER A 254 17.64 26.96 -2.02
C SER A 254 18.55 27.11 -0.81
N ALA A 255 19.33 26.07 -0.50
CA ALA A 255 20.34 26.13 0.56
C ALA A 255 21.30 27.34 0.41
N THR A 256 21.52 27.78 -0.83
CA THR A 256 22.32 28.96 -1.16
C THR A 256 21.67 30.27 -0.74
N LYS A 257 20.33 30.39 -0.86
CA LYS A 257 19.56 31.57 -0.41
C LYS A 257 19.56 31.65 1.11
N LEU A 258 19.25 30.53 1.79
CA LEU A 258 19.29 30.45 3.26
C LEU A 258 20.67 30.87 3.83
N LYS A 259 21.76 30.44 3.18
CA LYS A 259 23.11 30.86 3.57
C LYS A 259 23.36 32.36 3.38
N LYS A 260 22.83 32.96 2.29
CA LYS A 260 22.90 34.41 2.06
C LYS A 260 22.11 35.19 3.12
N ASP A 261 21.01 34.61 3.59
CA ASP A 261 20.16 35.19 4.63
C ASP A 261 20.72 34.98 6.05
N GLY A 262 21.97 34.50 6.17
CA GLY A 262 22.69 34.36 7.43
C GLY A 262 22.37 33.08 8.20
N ILE A 263 21.56 32.16 7.62
CA ILE A 263 21.28 30.86 8.22
C ILE A 263 22.49 29.95 8.06
N LYS A 264 23.02 29.46 9.19
CA LYS A 264 24.18 28.56 9.22
C LYS A 264 23.70 27.11 9.17
N SER A 265 24.35 26.26 8.38
CA SER A 265 24.08 24.83 8.37
C SER A 265 25.05 24.09 9.30
N LYS A 266 24.54 23.25 10.20
CA LYS A 266 25.38 22.39 11.06
C LYS A 266 24.97 20.94 10.92
N SER A 267 25.92 20.07 10.58
CA SER A 267 25.68 18.63 10.56
C SER A 267 25.34 18.12 11.96
N SER A 268 24.27 17.33 12.08
CA SER A 268 23.92 16.63 13.31
C SER A 268 23.90 15.12 13.11
N LYS A 269 24.13 14.36 14.18
CA LYS A 269 23.90 12.90 14.19
C LYS A 269 22.40 12.64 14.37
N ALA A 270 21.63 12.88 13.30
CA ALA A 270 20.21 12.60 13.29
C ALA A 270 19.95 11.18 12.74
N LYS A 271 18.97 10.50 13.35
CA LYS A 271 18.53 9.17 12.92
C LYS A 271 17.69 9.17 11.62
N SER A 272 17.37 10.35 11.08
CA SER A 272 16.64 10.51 9.82
C SER A 272 17.09 11.77 9.07
N LEU A 273 17.15 11.66 7.75
CA LEU A 273 17.45 12.77 6.84
C LEU A 273 16.39 13.88 6.88
N LEU A 274 15.19 13.56 7.38
CA LEU A 274 14.06 14.49 7.48
C LEU A 274 14.01 15.20 8.84
N ASN A 275 14.90 14.86 9.77
CA ASN A 275 14.97 15.49 11.09
C ASN A 275 15.83 16.76 11.02
N ILE A 276 15.26 17.79 10.40
CA ILE A 276 15.86 19.12 10.28
C ILE A 276 15.31 19.99 11.42
N LYS A 277 16.21 20.64 12.18
CA LYS A 277 15.84 21.52 13.30
C LYS A 277 16.41 22.90 13.04
N PHE A 278 15.54 23.90 13.03
CA PHE A 278 15.97 25.29 12.97
C PHE A 278 15.90 25.93 14.35
N ALA A 279 17.04 26.36 14.88
CA ALA A 279 17.13 27.08 16.15
C ALA A 279 18.24 28.12 16.11
N ASN A 280 17.95 29.34 16.56
CA ASN A 280 18.91 30.44 16.69
C ASN A 280 19.71 30.73 15.40
N GLY A 281 19.05 30.72 14.23
CA GLY A 281 19.70 30.97 12.94
C GLY A 281 20.57 29.82 12.44
N VAL A 282 20.47 28.63 13.04
CA VAL A 282 21.18 27.42 12.64
C VAL A 282 20.19 26.35 12.23
N LEU A 283 20.44 25.74 11.08
CA LEU A 283 19.70 24.63 10.49
C LEU A 283 20.50 23.32 10.58
#